data_AF-A0A8T9SEH7-F1
#
_entry.id   AF-A0A8T9SEH7-F1
#
_cell.length_a   1.000
_cell.length_b   1.000
_cell.length_c   1.000
_cell.angle_alpha   90.00
_cell.angle_beta   90.00
_cell.angle_gamma   90.00
#
_symmetry.space_group_name_H-M   'P 1'
#
loop_
_entity.id
_entity.type
_entity.pdbx_description
1 polymer ?
#
loop_
_entity_poly.entity_id
_entity_poly.type
_entity_poly.pdbx_seq_one_letter_code
_entity_poly.pdbx_strand_id
1 'polypeptide(L)'
;MHLNTDPPAPLAAPAKLPCMRDMHELMTTHLPEPLVKLVPLDELERRGTELVNEHPRFAEEVPLVLAGEARRRARHRGLVGSRTPAPLLTSQAYSRA
;
A
#
# COMPACT_ATOMS: atom_id res chain seq x y z
N MET A 1 -7.92 48.95 -18.51
CA MET A 1 -7.03 47.82 -18.16
C MET A 1 -7.84 46.55 -18.38
N HIS A 2 -7.45 45.70 -19.34
CA HIS A 2 -8.09 44.40 -19.56
C HIS A 2 -7.51 43.41 -18.56
N LEU A 3 -8.31 43.01 -17.57
CA LEU A 3 -7.98 41.91 -16.68
C LEU A 3 -8.34 40.61 -17.43
N ASN A 4 -7.33 39.98 -18.02
CA ASN A 4 -7.45 38.63 -18.58
C ASN A 4 -7.84 37.69 -17.44
N THR A 5 -9.14 37.39 -17.36
CA THR A 5 -9.71 36.47 -16.38
C THR A 5 -10.04 35.18 -17.12
N ASP A 6 -9.02 34.58 -17.72
CA ASP A 6 -9.15 33.21 -18.17
C ASP A 6 -9.21 32.34 -16.91
N PRO A 7 -10.27 31.53 -16.69
CA PRO A 7 -10.27 30.60 -15.58
C PRO A 7 -9.05 29.69 -15.76
N PRO A 8 -8.20 29.50 -14.73
CA PRO A 8 -7.11 28.55 -14.85
C PRO A 8 -7.74 27.20 -15.25
N ALA A 9 -7.20 26.62 -16.34
CA ALA A 9 -7.49 25.26 -16.75
C ALA A 9 -7.51 24.34 -15.51
N PRO A 10 -8.31 23.26 -15.49
CA PRO A 10 -8.38 22.37 -14.33
C PRO A 10 -7.01 21.69 -14.17
N LEU A 11 -6.08 22.39 -13.52
CA LEU A 11 -4.84 21.88 -13.00
C LEU A 11 -5.27 20.76 -12.07
N ALA A 12 -4.86 19.54 -12.40
CA ALA A 12 -5.05 18.36 -11.58
C ALA A 12 -4.93 18.77 -10.10
N ALA A 13 -6.01 18.55 -9.35
CA ALA A 13 -6.07 18.95 -7.95
C ALA A 13 -4.79 18.51 -7.24
N PRO A 14 -4.19 19.34 -6.36
CA PRO A 14 -2.96 18.99 -5.69
C PRO A 14 -3.12 17.63 -5.03
N ALA A 15 -2.21 16.70 -5.31
CA ALA A 15 -2.19 15.37 -4.73
C ALA A 15 -2.32 15.51 -3.21
N LYS A 16 -3.41 15.00 -2.65
CA LYS A 16 -3.66 15.11 -1.22
C LYS A 16 -2.67 14.20 -0.51
N LEU A 17 -2.21 14.62 0.67
CA LEU A 17 -1.44 13.71 1.49
C LEU A 17 -2.38 12.64 2.07
N PRO A 18 -1.92 11.38 2.21
CA PRO A 18 -2.70 10.34 2.85
C PRO A 18 -3.14 10.79 4.23
N CYS A 19 -4.41 10.57 4.57
CA CYS A 19 -4.94 10.99 5.85
C CYS A 19 -5.41 9.80 6.70
N MET A 20 -5.10 9.83 7.99
CA MET A 20 -5.42 8.74 8.91
C MET A 20 -6.92 8.50 9.05
N ARG A 21 -7.73 9.56 8.90
CA ARG A 21 -9.20 9.47 8.96
C ARG A 21 -9.75 8.69 7.78
N ASP A 22 -9.33 9.04 6.57
CA ASP A 22 -9.79 8.39 5.34
C ASP A 22 -9.26 6.95 5.28
N MET A 23 -8.03 6.70 5.76
CA MET A 23 -7.50 5.35 5.90
C MET A 23 -8.35 4.48 6.84
N HIS A 24 -8.76 5.04 7.99
CA HIS A 24 -9.61 4.33 8.92
C HIS A 24 -10.96 3.98 8.29
N GLU A 25 -11.63 4.98 7.70
CA GLU A 25 -12.93 4.79 7.03
C GLU A 25 -12.83 3.77 5.86
N LEU A 26 -11.76 3.85 5.07
CA LEU A 26 -11.46 2.90 4.00
C LEU A 26 -11.38 1.47 4.55
N MET A 27 -10.57 1.26 5.60
CA MET A 27 -10.34 -0.08 6.16
C MET A 27 -11.51 -0.63 6.98
N THR A 28 -12.41 0.21 7.52
CA THR A 28 -13.57 -0.27 8.28
C THR A 28 -14.79 -0.52 7.40
N THR A 29 -14.99 0.33 6.38
CA THR A 29 -16.26 0.39 5.65
C THR A 29 -16.15 -0.25 4.27
N HIS A 30 -15.05 -0.02 3.56
CA HIS A 30 -14.96 -0.34 2.14
C HIS A 30 -14.02 -1.51 1.82
N LEU A 31 -12.87 -1.58 2.50
CA LEU A 31 -11.87 -2.63 2.38
C LEU A 31 -11.63 -3.25 3.76
N PRO A 32 -12.63 -3.95 4.33
CA PRO A 32 -12.48 -4.59 5.62
C PRO A 32 -11.39 -5.66 5.57
N GLU A 33 -10.71 -5.85 6.70
CA GLU A 33 -9.57 -6.76 6.81
C GLU A 33 -9.81 -8.17 6.24
N PRO A 34 -10.98 -8.83 6.47
CA PRO A 34 -11.26 -10.12 5.85
C PRO A 34 -11.23 -10.08 4.32
N LEU A 35 -11.76 -9.02 3.71
CA LEU A 35 -11.76 -8.83 2.26
C LEU A 35 -10.32 -8.67 1.75
N VAL A 36 -9.55 -7.77 2.36
CA VAL A 36 -8.14 -7.53 2.00
C VAL A 36 -7.30 -8.80 2.09
N LYS A 37 -7.53 -9.63 3.12
CA LYS A 37 -6.70 -10.81 3.39
C LYS A 37 -7.06 -12.05 2.58
N LEU A 38 -8.33 -12.20 2.17
CA LEU A 38 -8.85 -13.43 1.57
C LEU A 38 -9.03 -13.36 0.05
N VAL A 39 -9.32 -12.17 -0.49
CA VAL A 39 -9.55 -11.98 -1.93
C VAL A 39 -8.22 -12.06 -2.70
N PRO A 40 -8.15 -12.63 -3.92
CA PRO A 40 -6.97 -12.56 -4.78
C PRO A 40 -6.46 -11.11 -4.97
N LEU A 41 -5.15 -10.93 -5.14
CA LEU A 41 -4.56 -9.58 -5.17
C LEU A 41 -5.08 -8.78 -6.38
N ASP A 42 -5.16 -9.42 -7.54
CA ASP A 42 -5.66 -8.81 -8.78
C ASP A 42 -7.12 -8.33 -8.65
N GLU A 43 -7.95 -9.09 -7.92
CA GLU A 43 -9.34 -8.72 -7.66
C GLU A 43 -9.44 -7.58 -6.64
N LEU A 44 -8.55 -7.56 -5.64
CA LEU A 44 -8.43 -6.46 -4.69
C LEU A 44 -7.97 -5.16 -5.39
N GLU A 45 -7.04 -5.24 -6.34
CA GLU A 45 -6.59 -4.11 -7.16
C GLU A 45 -7.72 -3.58 -8.06
N ARG A 46 -8.50 -4.48 -8.69
CA ARG A 46 -9.68 -4.09 -9.46
C ARG A 46 -10.69 -3.36 -8.57
N ARG A 47 -10.99 -3.92 -7.39
CA ARG A 47 -11.93 -3.29 -6.46
C ARG A 47 -11.41 -1.96 -5.93
N GLY A 48 -10.11 -1.83 -5.68
CA GLY A 48 -9.46 -0.57 -5.32
C GLY A 48 -9.62 0.49 -6.42
N THR A 49 -9.43 0.10 -7.68
CA THR A 49 -9.62 1.00 -8.83
C THR A 49 -11.07 1.47 -8.95
N GLU A 50 -12.03 0.55 -8.84
CA GLU A 50 -13.47 0.88 -8.82
C GLU A 50 -13.79 1.87 -7.69
N LEU A 51 -13.25 1.63 -6.50
CA LEU A 51 -13.47 2.46 -5.33
C LEU A 51 -12.90 3.86 -5.48
N VAL A 52 -11.71 4.03 -6.08
CA VAL A 52 -11.16 5.36 -6.35
C VAL A 52 -12.03 6.13 -7.36
N ASN A 53 -12.63 5.43 -8.33
CA ASN A 53 -13.57 6.04 -9.27
C ASN A 53 -14.88 6.46 -8.58
N GLU A 54 -15.42 5.63 -7.69
CA GLU A 54 -16.63 5.92 -6.90
C GLU A 54 -16.38 7.02 -5.84
N HIS A 55 -15.20 7.01 -5.24
CA HIS A 55 -14.80 7.84 -4.10
C HIS A 55 -13.37 8.36 -4.28
N PRO A 56 -13.17 9.44 -5.07
CA PRO A 56 -11.85 9.99 -5.36
C PRO A 56 -11.04 10.43 -4.14
N ARG A 57 -11.69 10.62 -2.98
CA ARG A 57 -11.03 10.94 -1.71
C ARG A 57 -10.07 9.86 -1.22
N PHE A 58 -10.24 8.60 -1.64
CA PHE A 58 -9.42 7.47 -1.21
C PHE A 58 -8.26 7.15 -2.17
N ALA A 59 -8.00 8.02 -3.16
CA ALA A 59 -6.98 7.80 -4.19
C ALA A 59 -5.57 7.56 -3.61
N GLU A 60 -5.28 8.13 -2.45
CA GLU A 60 -3.96 8.10 -1.82
C GLU A 60 -3.83 6.94 -0.83
N GLU A 61 -4.92 6.53 -0.21
CA GLU A 61 -4.97 5.46 0.79
C GLU A 61 -5.04 4.06 0.17
N VAL A 62 -5.79 3.90 -0.93
CA VAL A 62 -5.95 2.60 -1.60
C VAL A 62 -4.60 1.97 -2.00
N PRO A 63 -3.66 2.70 -2.65
CA PRO A 63 -2.34 2.15 -2.98
C PRO A 63 -1.55 1.67 -1.76
N LEU A 64 -1.71 2.33 -0.60
CA LEU A 64 -1.02 1.94 0.63
C LEU A 64 -1.52 0.59 1.15
N VAL A 65 -2.83 0.35 1.08
CA VAL A 65 -3.45 -0.93 1.45
C VAL A 65 -2.97 -2.04 0.51
N LEU A 66 -3.02 -1.81 -0.80
CA LEU A 66 -2.56 -2.77 -1.81
C LEU A 66 -1.08 -3.12 -1.64
N ALA A 67 -0.23 -2.12 -1.45
CA ALA A 67 1.21 -2.32 -1.23
C ALA A 67 1.50 -3.05 0.10
N GLY A 68 0.70 -2.80 1.14
CA GLY A 68 0.78 -3.55 2.40
C GLY A 68 0.47 -5.03 2.20
N GLU A 69 -0.62 -5.32 1.49
CA GLU A 69 -1.09 -6.68 1.25
C GLU A 69 -0.17 -7.46 0.30
N ALA A 70 0.32 -6.84 -0.78
CA ALA A 70 1.31 -7.41 -1.67
C ALA A 70 2.59 -7.81 -0.90
N ARG A 71 3.09 -6.92 -0.03
CA ARG A 71 4.24 -7.20 0.85
C ARG A 71 3.94 -8.34 1.83
N ARG A 72 2.75 -8.39 2.42
CA ARG A 72 2.33 -9.49 3.31
C ARG A 72 2.38 -10.83 2.59
N ARG A 73 1.78 -10.93 1.40
CA ARG A 73 1.76 -12.16 0.59
C ARG A 73 3.16 -12.57 0.15
N ALA A 74 4.01 -11.62 -0.24
CA ALA A 74 5.40 -11.90 -0.60
C ALA A 74 6.18 -12.56 0.56
N ARG A 75 5.98 -12.09 1.80
CA ARG A 75 6.59 -12.72 3.00
C ARG A 75 6.13 -14.16 3.20
N HIS A 76 4.84 -14.44 3.03
CA HIS A 76 4.31 -15.80 3.16
C HIS A 76 4.77 -16.70 2.03
N ARG A 77 4.90 -16.18 0.80
CA ARG A 77 5.43 -16.93 -0.35
C ARG A 77 6.91 -17.30 -0.16
N GLY A 78 7.70 -16.44 0.48
CA GLY A 78 9.11 -16.71 0.81
C GLY A 78 9.30 -17.73 1.93
N LEU A 79 8.38 -17.81 2.90
CA LEU A 79 8.43 -18.75 4.03
C LEU A 79 8.18 -20.22 3.63
N VAL A 80 7.53 -20.47 2.48
CA VAL A 80 7.34 -21.84 1.97
C VAL A 80 8.60 -22.35 1.24
N GLY A 81 9.58 -21.48 0.97
CA GLY A 81 10.79 -21.81 0.20
C GLY A 81 12.13 -21.69 0.92
N SER A 82 12.24 -21.02 2.07
CA SER A 82 13.53 -20.82 2.75
C SER A 82 13.69 -21.71 3.98
N ARG A 83 13.99 -22.99 3.75
CA ARG A 83 14.81 -23.78 4.68
C ARG A 83 16.26 -23.29 4.57
N THR A 84 16.52 -22.03 4.89
CA THR A 84 17.89 -21.54 5.04
C THR A 84 18.25 -21.76 6.50
N PRO A 85 19.14 -22.71 6.85
CA PRO A 85 19.62 -22.80 8.21
C PRO A 85 20.33 -21.48 8.54
N ALA A 86 19.98 -20.90 9.69
CA ALA A 86 20.66 -19.73 10.23
C ALA A 86 22.18 -19.98 10.20
N PRO A 87 23.01 -19.02 9.75
CA PRO A 87 24.45 -19.17 9.87
C PRO A 87 24.77 -19.25 11.37
N LEU A 88 25.27 -20.41 11.80
CA LEU A 88 25.84 -20.59 13.11
C LEU A 88 26.97 -19.55 13.24
N LEU A 89 26.82 -18.63 14.19
CA LEU A 89 27.90 -17.77 14.65
C LEU A 89 29.01 -18.67 15.21
N THR A 90 29.95 -19.09 14.36
CA THR A 90 31.16 -19.78 14.82
C THR A 90 32.08 -18.75 15.43
N SER A 91 32.08 -18.72 16.76
CA SER A 91 33.08 -18.08 17.60
C SER A 91 34.44 -18.78 17.41
N GLN A 92 35.29 -18.24 16.55
CA GLN A 92 36.75 -18.49 16.52
C GLN A 92 37.35 -17.37 15.65
N ALA A 93 38.22 -16.50 16.14
CA ALA A 93 39.44 -16.85 16.84
C ALA A 93 39.83 -15.80 17.89
N TYR A 94 39.85 -16.22 19.15
CA TYR A 94 40.95 -15.84 20.04
C TYR A 94 42.19 -16.59 19.56
N SER A 95 43.18 -15.89 19.01
CA SER A 95 44.60 -16.17 19.25
C SER A 95 45.54 -15.27 18.45
N ARG A 96 46.61 -14.91 19.16
CA ARG A 96 47.91 -14.33 18.76
C ARG A 96 48.03 -12.83 19.03
N ALA A 97 49.05 -12.36 19.72
CA ALA A 97 50.08 -12.95 20.59
C ALA A 97 50.67 -11.78 21.37
#